data_AF-A0A530JZ59-F1
#
_entry.id   AF-A0A530JZ59-F1
#
_cell.length_a   1.000
_cell.length_b   1.000
_cell.length_c   1.000
_cell.angle_alpha   90.00
_cell.angle_beta   90.00
_cell.angle_gamma   90.00
#
_symmetry.space_group_name_H-M   'P 1'
#
loop_
_entity.id
_entity.type
_entity.pdbx_description
1 polymer ?
#
loop_
_entity_poly.entity_id
_entity_poly.type
_entity_poly.pdbx_seq_one_letter_code
_entity_poly.pdbx_strand_id
1 'polypeptide(L)'
;MNAPPFLPIAPRPFEDELLSSWQERVACRYGRAVLELERWLEPRATCAPAIGFEQRDFQPPTAVVELWAQACRLPASSLAGMALSCRERPLAWYVADRSHAGVCPACLDQDTADDGDHYVRRAWSHVEAMVCSRHRQTLRDFCGRCFGSAGFRFHELAGKARLVCMTCLTVVSSCREA
;
A
#
# COMPACT_ATOMS: atom_id res chain seq x y z
N MET A 1 -18.46 3.60 -21.18
CA MET A 1 -17.16 3.03 -20.77
C MET A 1 -17.29 1.51 -20.84
N ASN A 2 -16.31 0.81 -21.42
CA ASN A 2 -16.31 -0.65 -21.37
C ASN A 2 -15.93 -1.07 -19.95
N ALA A 3 -16.45 -2.20 -19.46
CA ALA A 3 -16.04 -2.74 -18.17
C ALA A 3 -14.52 -3.06 -18.23
N PRO A 4 -13.74 -2.74 -17.18
CA PRO A 4 -12.33 -3.05 -17.16
C PRO A 4 -12.12 -4.57 -17.13
N PRO A 5 -10.96 -5.05 -17.62
CA PRO A 5 -10.55 -6.43 -17.44
C PRO A 5 -10.64 -6.89 -15.98
N PHE A 6 -11.03 -8.15 -15.77
CA PHE A 6 -11.13 -8.73 -14.45
C PHE A 6 -9.75 -9.16 -13.91
N LEU A 7 -9.50 -8.88 -12.63
CA LEU A 7 -8.32 -9.32 -11.90
C LEU A 7 -8.67 -10.55 -11.02
N PRO A 8 -8.42 -11.79 -11.48
CA PRO A 8 -8.80 -13.00 -10.75
C PRO A 8 -8.03 -13.23 -9.44
N ILE A 9 -6.88 -12.59 -9.27
CA ILE A 9 -5.98 -12.76 -8.13
C ILE A 9 -5.86 -11.39 -7.44
N ALA A 10 -6.94 -10.99 -6.78
CA ALA A 10 -7.02 -9.75 -6.00
C ALA A 10 -7.21 -10.07 -4.52
N PRO A 11 -6.18 -9.92 -3.66
CA PRO A 11 -6.36 -10.06 -2.21
C PRO A 11 -7.43 -9.10 -1.70
N ARG A 12 -8.14 -9.49 -0.63
CA ARG A 12 -9.08 -8.58 0.04
C ARG A 12 -8.29 -7.49 0.80
N PRO A 13 -8.76 -6.23 0.81
CA PRO A 13 -8.18 -5.19 1.67
C PRO A 13 -8.31 -5.57 3.14
N PHE A 14 -7.32 -5.20 3.96
CA PHE A 14 -7.48 -5.23 5.42
C PHE A 14 -8.21 -3.97 5.92
N GLU A 15 -8.82 -4.07 7.10
CA GLU A 15 -9.67 -3.02 7.68
C GLU A 15 -8.91 -1.70 7.91
N ASP A 16 -7.67 -1.78 8.37
CA ASP A 16 -6.79 -0.65 8.65
C ASP A 16 -5.72 -0.45 7.58
N GLU A 17 -5.91 -0.99 6.37
CA GLU A 17 -4.96 -0.83 5.26
C GLU A 17 -5.11 0.53 4.55
N LEU A 18 -4.00 1.05 4.01
CA LEU A 18 -3.99 2.13 3.03
C LEU A 18 -4.48 1.66 1.66
N LEU A 19 -5.14 2.53 0.89
CA LEU A 19 -5.61 2.16 -0.45
C LEU A 19 -4.44 1.83 -1.38
N SER A 20 -3.36 2.63 -1.31
CA SER A 20 -2.14 2.39 -2.08
C SER A 20 -1.46 1.06 -1.72
N SER A 21 -1.43 0.70 -0.43
CA SER A 21 -0.92 -0.61 0.02
C SER A 21 -1.69 -1.76 -0.61
N TRP A 22 -3.03 -1.69 -0.56
CA TRP A 22 -3.87 -2.73 -1.14
C TRP A 22 -3.68 -2.83 -2.65
N GLN A 23 -3.67 -1.69 -3.36
CA GLN A 23 -3.43 -1.64 -4.81
C GLN A 23 -2.08 -2.24 -5.19
N GLU A 24 -1.03 -1.95 -4.41
CA GLU A 24 0.30 -2.52 -4.64
C GLU A 24 0.36 -4.01 -4.38
N ARG A 25 -0.32 -4.52 -3.35
CA ARG A 25 -0.42 -5.96 -3.11
C ARG A 25 -1.16 -6.67 -4.24
N VAL A 26 -2.23 -6.07 -4.78
CA VAL A 26 -2.91 -6.61 -5.96
C VAL A 26 -1.94 -6.60 -7.15
N ALA A 27 -1.31 -5.48 -7.45
CA ALA A 27 -0.37 -5.36 -8.57
C ALA A 27 0.83 -6.32 -8.46
N CYS A 28 1.29 -6.56 -7.23
CA CYS A 28 2.31 -7.53 -6.89
C CYS A 28 1.95 -8.96 -7.35
N ARG A 29 0.67 -9.36 -7.32
CA ARG A 29 0.21 -10.67 -7.84
C ARG A 29 0.39 -10.83 -9.34
N TYR A 30 0.49 -9.72 -10.05
CA TYR A 30 0.65 -9.68 -11.50
C TYR A 30 2.08 -9.34 -11.93
N GLY A 31 3.01 -9.16 -10.99
CA GLY A 31 4.37 -8.73 -11.31
C GLY A 31 4.41 -7.38 -12.04
N ARG A 32 3.53 -6.46 -11.65
CA ARG A 32 3.38 -5.13 -12.26
C ARG A 32 3.37 -4.05 -11.20
N ALA A 33 3.76 -2.84 -11.59
CA ALA A 33 3.48 -1.65 -10.78
C ALA A 33 1.99 -1.26 -10.88
N VAL A 34 1.48 -0.56 -9.87
CA VAL A 34 0.08 -0.06 -9.86
C VAL A 34 -0.25 0.72 -11.13
N LEU A 35 0.63 1.64 -11.54
CA LEU A 35 0.43 2.45 -12.76
C LEU A 35 0.40 1.62 -14.04
N GLU A 36 1.21 0.56 -14.13
CA GLU A 36 1.20 -0.34 -15.28
C GLU A 36 -0.09 -1.14 -15.33
N LEU A 37 -0.57 -1.60 -14.17
CA LEU A 37 -1.82 -2.34 -14.07
C LEU A 37 -3.02 -1.46 -14.40
N GLU A 38 -3.05 -0.22 -13.92
CA GLU A 38 -4.11 0.74 -14.27
C GLU A 38 -4.15 1.07 -15.76
N ARG A 39 -2.99 1.27 -16.39
CA ARG A 39 -2.90 1.46 -17.84
C ARG A 39 -3.42 0.26 -18.63
N TRP A 40 -3.28 -0.94 -18.08
CA TRP A 40 -3.85 -2.15 -18.68
C TRP A 40 -5.36 -2.25 -18.44
N LEU A 41 -5.85 -1.82 -17.27
CA LEU A 41 -7.27 -1.85 -16.92
C LEU A 41 -8.10 -0.82 -17.71
N GLU A 42 -7.55 0.36 -17.97
CA GLU A 42 -8.20 1.41 -18.77
C GLU A 42 -7.21 2.03 -19.78
N PRO A 43 -6.94 1.35 -20.91
CA PRO A 43 -5.99 1.83 -21.91
C PRO A 43 -6.37 3.15 -22.58
N ARG A 44 -7.66 3.53 -22.51
CA ARG A 44 -8.20 4.77 -23.11
C ARG A 44 -8.36 5.89 -22.10
N ALA A 45 -7.90 5.72 -20.85
CA ALA A 45 -7.93 6.77 -19.85
C ALA A 45 -7.21 8.02 -20.37
N THR A 46 -7.97 9.10 -20.55
CA THR A 46 -7.43 10.44 -20.79
C THR A 46 -7.07 11.14 -19.48
N CYS A 47 -7.59 10.65 -18.36
CA CYS A 47 -7.23 11.10 -17.02
C CYS A 47 -5.83 10.55 -16.68
N ALA A 48 -4.96 11.41 -16.15
CA ALA A 48 -3.70 10.95 -15.58
C ALA A 48 -4.02 9.96 -14.44
N PRO A 49 -3.30 8.83 -14.35
CA PRO A 49 -3.45 7.95 -13.19
C PRO A 49 -3.18 8.76 -11.92
N ALA A 50 -3.80 8.37 -10.79
CA ALA A 50 -3.57 9.09 -9.55
C ALA A 50 -2.06 9.09 -9.21
N ILE A 51 -1.45 10.27 -9.15
CA ILE A 51 -0.03 10.42 -8.90
C ILE A 51 0.14 11.01 -7.51
N GLY A 52 0.84 10.28 -6.65
CA GLY A 52 1.16 10.72 -5.30
C GLY A 52 0.10 10.38 -4.25
N PHE A 53 0.44 10.68 -3.00
CA PHE A 53 -0.31 10.27 -1.82
C PHE A 53 -1.72 10.87 -1.76
N GLU A 54 -1.88 12.15 -2.08
CA GLU A 54 -3.18 12.83 -1.98
C GLU A 54 -4.24 12.15 -2.86
N GLN A 55 -3.91 11.88 -4.13
CA GLN A 55 -4.83 11.26 -5.09
C GLN A 55 -4.94 9.74 -4.92
N ARG A 56 -4.13 9.12 -4.06
CA ARG A 56 -4.14 7.66 -3.82
C ARG A 56 -4.81 7.30 -2.51
N ASP A 57 -4.36 7.91 -1.43
CA ASP A 57 -4.76 7.55 -0.09
C ASP A 57 -5.66 8.60 0.55
N PHE A 58 -5.45 9.90 0.27
CA PHE A 58 -6.26 10.94 0.90
C PHE A 58 -7.65 11.09 0.26
N GLN A 59 -7.70 11.50 -0.98
CA GLN A 59 -8.94 11.74 -1.73
C GLN A 59 -8.81 11.14 -3.14
N PRO A 60 -8.95 9.82 -3.28
CA PRO A 60 -8.84 9.17 -4.58
C PRO A 60 -9.97 9.60 -5.53
N PRO A 61 -9.67 9.91 -6.81
CA PRO A 61 -10.69 10.23 -7.78
C PRO A 61 -11.71 9.10 -7.91
N THR A 62 -13.01 9.44 -8.02
CA THR A 62 -14.09 8.46 -8.15
C THR A 62 -13.85 7.47 -9.29
N ALA A 63 -13.32 7.93 -10.43
CA ALA A 63 -12.99 7.08 -11.57
C ALA A 63 -11.93 6.01 -11.23
N VAL A 64 -10.93 6.35 -10.39
CA VAL A 64 -9.92 5.38 -9.93
C VAL A 64 -10.55 4.36 -8.98
N VAL A 65 -11.41 4.82 -8.06
CA VAL A 65 -12.12 3.92 -7.13
C VAL A 65 -13.02 2.95 -7.91
N GLU A 66 -13.78 3.43 -8.89
CA GLU A 66 -14.66 2.62 -9.74
C GLU A 66 -13.87 1.62 -10.59
N LEU A 67 -12.74 2.06 -11.18
CA LEU A 67 -11.86 1.20 -11.97
C LEU A 67 -11.41 -0.02 -11.16
N TRP A 68 -10.86 0.21 -9.97
CA TRP A 68 -10.38 -0.85 -9.09
C TRP A 68 -11.51 -1.68 -8.51
N ALA A 69 -12.65 -1.07 -8.17
CA ALA A 69 -13.82 -1.79 -7.66
C ALA A 69 -14.35 -2.79 -8.68
N GLN A 70 -14.47 -2.37 -9.94
CA GLN A 70 -14.93 -3.22 -11.04
C GLN A 70 -13.91 -4.33 -11.35
N ALA A 71 -12.63 -3.98 -11.48
CA ALA A 71 -11.56 -4.91 -11.80
C ALA A 71 -11.41 -6.01 -10.72
N CYS A 72 -11.55 -5.66 -9.43
CA CYS A 72 -11.38 -6.58 -8.30
C CYS A 72 -12.70 -7.17 -7.78
N ARG A 73 -13.85 -6.86 -8.40
CA ARG A 73 -15.20 -7.27 -7.94
C ARG A 73 -15.43 -6.96 -6.45
N LEU A 74 -15.19 -5.70 -6.10
CA LEU A 74 -15.44 -5.14 -4.78
C LEU A 74 -16.51 -4.04 -4.86
N PRO A 75 -17.29 -3.80 -3.79
CA PRO A 75 -18.14 -2.62 -3.73
C PRO A 75 -17.30 -1.35 -3.79
N ALA A 76 -17.67 -0.40 -4.65
CA ALA A 76 -16.97 0.88 -4.75
C ALA A 76 -16.99 1.65 -3.42
N SER A 77 -18.07 1.52 -2.63
CA SER A 77 -18.17 2.10 -1.30
C SER A 77 -17.14 1.54 -0.31
N SER A 78 -16.77 0.26 -0.44
CA SER A 78 -15.73 -0.36 0.40
C SER A 78 -14.36 0.26 0.12
N LEU A 79 -14.02 0.47 -1.16
CA LEU A 79 -12.75 1.12 -1.54
C LEU A 79 -12.77 2.62 -1.23
N ALA A 80 -13.88 3.31 -1.46
CA ALA A 80 -14.04 4.72 -1.09
C ALA A 80 -13.86 4.92 0.42
N GLY A 81 -14.36 4.01 1.26
CA GLY A 81 -14.20 4.06 2.71
C GLY A 81 -12.76 3.88 3.22
N MET A 82 -11.84 3.46 2.36
CA MET A 82 -10.41 3.40 2.67
C MET A 82 -9.73 4.77 2.60
N ALA A 83 -10.34 5.74 1.89
CA ALA A 83 -9.81 7.08 1.74
C ALA A 83 -9.66 7.78 3.09
N LEU A 84 -8.53 8.48 3.28
CA LEU A 84 -8.24 9.20 4.53
C LEU A 84 -9.10 10.46 4.68
N SER A 85 -9.59 11.05 3.57
CA SER A 85 -10.51 12.19 3.59
C SER A 85 -11.86 11.88 4.23
N CYS A 86 -12.25 10.61 4.36
CA CYS A 86 -13.41 10.19 5.14
C CYS A 86 -13.16 10.25 6.66
N ARG A 87 -11.99 10.72 7.10
CA ARG A 87 -11.59 10.83 8.50
C ARG A 87 -11.50 12.30 8.92
N GLU A 88 -11.47 12.54 10.22
CA GLU A 88 -11.55 13.90 10.79
C GLU A 88 -10.30 14.77 10.54
N ARG A 89 -9.18 14.17 10.10
CA ARG A 89 -7.89 14.88 10.01
C ARG A 89 -7.65 15.44 8.60
N PRO A 90 -7.20 16.70 8.46
CA PRO A 90 -6.85 17.28 7.17
C PRO A 90 -5.54 16.69 6.60
N LEU A 91 -5.30 16.88 5.30
CA LEU A 91 -4.15 16.32 4.55
C LEU A 91 -2.79 16.54 5.24
N ALA A 92 -2.58 17.71 5.85
CA ALA A 92 -1.32 18.05 6.54
C ALA A 92 -0.97 17.15 7.73
N TRP A 93 -1.92 16.34 8.22
CA TRP A 93 -1.68 15.36 9.27
C TRP A 93 -1.16 14.03 8.77
N TYR A 94 -0.83 13.95 7.48
CA TYR A 94 -0.34 12.73 6.84
C TYR A 94 1.02 12.92 6.19
N VAL A 95 1.84 11.88 6.26
CA VAL A 95 3.14 11.79 5.60
C VAL A 95 2.91 11.50 4.12
N ALA A 96 2.95 12.56 3.30
CA ALA A 96 2.71 12.45 1.86
C ALA A 96 3.86 11.79 1.09
N ASP A 97 5.10 11.93 1.58
CA ASP A 97 6.26 11.31 0.96
C ASP A 97 6.47 9.90 1.49
N ARG A 98 6.32 8.91 0.61
CA ARG A 98 6.43 7.49 0.94
C ARG A 98 7.83 7.08 1.38
N SER A 99 8.87 7.83 1.01
CA SER A 99 10.23 7.56 1.50
C SER A 99 10.39 7.85 2.99
N HIS A 100 9.54 8.73 3.53
CA HIS A 100 9.47 9.08 4.96
C HIS A 100 8.33 8.34 5.69
N ALA A 101 7.52 7.54 4.99
CA ALA A 101 6.43 6.80 5.59
C ALA A 101 6.98 5.59 6.36
N GLY A 102 7.05 5.73 7.68
CA GLY A 102 7.56 4.67 8.55
C GLY A 102 6.68 3.42 8.56
N VAL A 103 7.31 2.25 8.72
CA VAL A 103 6.62 0.98 8.92
C VAL A 103 7.07 0.31 10.21
N CYS A 104 6.25 -0.57 10.80
CA CYS A 104 6.66 -1.36 11.96
C CYS A 104 7.11 -2.77 11.51
N PRO A 105 8.40 -3.11 11.57
CA PRO A 105 8.88 -4.42 11.13
C PRO A 105 8.28 -5.58 11.94
N ALA A 106 8.02 -5.37 13.24
CA ALA A 106 7.37 -6.39 14.07
C ALA A 106 5.92 -6.66 13.64
N CYS A 107 5.18 -5.66 13.15
CA CYS A 107 3.86 -5.90 12.54
C CYS A 107 3.99 -6.73 11.26
N LEU A 108 5.00 -6.46 10.43
CA LEU A 108 5.23 -7.19 9.19
C LEU A 108 5.67 -8.65 9.45
N ASP A 109 6.45 -8.88 10.51
CA ASP A 109 6.78 -10.24 10.96
C ASP A 109 5.54 -10.97 11.45
N GLN A 110 4.65 -10.31 12.20
CA GLN A 110 3.39 -10.90 12.62
C GLN A 110 2.49 -11.20 11.42
N ASP A 111 2.40 -10.29 10.45
CA ASP A 111 1.68 -10.53 9.20
C ASP A 111 2.22 -11.80 8.51
N THR A 112 3.53 -12.07 8.60
CA THR A 112 4.15 -13.28 8.07
C THR A 112 3.81 -14.51 8.90
N ALA A 113 3.87 -14.40 10.24
CA ALA A 113 3.54 -15.49 11.16
C ALA A 113 2.07 -15.93 11.05
N ASP A 114 1.18 -15.00 10.72
CA ASP A 114 -0.25 -15.23 10.49
C ASP A 114 -0.54 -15.76 9.08
N ASP A 115 0.50 -16.16 8.31
CA ASP A 115 0.45 -16.55 6.90
C ASP A 115 -0.20 -15.47 6.00
N GLY A 116 -0.11 -14.21 6.39
CA GLY A 116 -0.63 -13.06 5.68
C GLY A 116 0.35 -12.45 4.67
N ASP A 117 -0.17 -11.50 3.91
CA ASP A 117 0.66 -10.52 3.21
C ASP A 117 1.11 -9.44 4.20
N HIS A 118 2.29 -8.88 3.95
CA HIS A 118 2.60 -7.57 4.51
C HIS A 118 1.57 -6.55 4.01
N TYR A 119 1.26 -5.56 4.83
CA TYR A 119 0.48 -4.41 4.39
C TYR A 119 0.85 -3.15 5.18
N VAL A 120 0.69 -1.99 4.55
CA VAL A 120 0.93 -0.69 5.18
C VAL A 120 -0.36 -0.26 5.87
N ARG A 121 -0.25 -0.10 7.18
CA ARG A 121 -1.37 0.31 8.03
C ARG A 121 -1.59 1.81 7.91
N ARG A 122 -2.86 2.19 7.83
CA ARG A 122 -3.34 3.57 7.78
C ARG A 122 -2.77 4.42 8.90
N ALA A 123 -2.74 3.89 10.12
CA ALA A 123 -2.25 4.63 11.28
C ALA A 123 -0.78 5.07 11.14
N TRP A 124 0.04 4.37 10.34
CA TRP A 124 1.44 4.73 10.12
C TRP A 124 1.62 5.95 9.23
N SER A 125 0.59 6.32 8.46
CA SER A 125 0.63 7.50 7.60
C SER A 125 0.48 8.81 8.36
N HIS A 126 0.16 8.80 9.65
CA HIS A 126 0.05 10.04 10.42
C HIS A 126 1.41 10.66 10.72
N VAL A 127 1.53 11.98 10.64
CA VAL A 127 2.79 12.69 10.96
C VAL A 127 3.23 12.49 12.41
N GLU A 128 2.29 12.27 13.33
CA GLU A 128 2.60 11.97 14.74
C GLU A 128 2.90 10.49 15.01
N ALA A 129 2.75 9.59 14.03
CA ALA A 129 2.90 8.15 14.24
C ALA A 129 4.37 7.70 14.29
N MET A 130 5.17 8.30 15.17
CA MET A 130 6.58 7.93 15.33
C MET A 130 6.78 6.54 15.94
N VAL A 131 5.79 6.05 16.68
CA VAL A 131 5.86 4.77 17.42
C VAL A 131 4.67 3.90 17.05
N CYS A 132 4.92 2.63 16.76
CA CYS A 132 3.87 1.64 16.56
C CYS A 132 3.02 1.50 17.83
N SER A 133 1.71 1.72 17.73
CA SER A 133 0.78 1.56 18.86
C SER A 133 0.70 0.12 19.39
N ARG A 134 0.95 -0.88 18.53
CA ARG A 134 0.91 -2.31 18.88
C ARG A 134 2.21 -2.79 19.53
N HIS A 135 3.36 -2.52 18.92
CA HIS A 135 4.65 -3.08 19.36
C HIS A 135 5.52 -2.10 20.16
N ARG A 136 5.09 -0.83 20.29
CA ARG A 136 5.81 0.22 21.06
C ARG A 136 7.26 0.44 20.59
N GLN A 137 7.51 0.22 19.31
CA GLN A 137 8.80 0.47 18.65
C GLN A 137 8.67 1.61 17.65
N THR A 138 9.74 2.37 17.47
CA THR A 138 9.80 3.43 16.45
C THR A 138 9.51 2.85 15.07
N LEU A 139 8.64 3.52 14.30
CA LEU A 139 8.45 3.18 12.89
C LEU A 139 9.74 3.45 12.12
N ARG A 140 10.09 2.56 11.19
CA ARG A 140 11.31 2.67 10.38
C ARG A 140 10.95 3.14 8.98
N ASP A 141 11.59 4.20 8.53
CA ASP A 141 11.59 4.73 7.17
C ASP A 141 12.90 4.41 6.41
N PHE A 142 13.83 3.72 7.06
CA PHE A 142 15.10 3.25 6.49
C PHE A 142 15.26 1.73 6.58
N CYS A 143 16.06 1.16 5.68
CA CYS A 143 16.37 -0.26 5.67
C CYS A 143 17.28 -0.66 6.85
N GLY A 144 16.88 -1.67 7.62
CA GLY A 144 17.71 -2.21 8.72
C GLY A 144 19.00 -2.93 8.31
N ARG A 145 19.20 -3.19 7.01
CA ARG A 145 20.40 -3.87 6.46
C ARG A 145 21.35 -2.90 5.75
N CYS A 146 20.86 -2.14 4.77
CA CYS A 146 21.69 -1.23 3.98
C CYS A 146 21.61 0.24 4.44
N PHE A 147 20.77 0.56 5.41
CA PHE A 147 20.52 1.93 5.92
C PHE A 147 20.01 2.93 4.88
N GLY A 148 19.66 2.49 3.67
CA GLY A 148 19.05 3.34 2.65
C GLY A 148 17.63 3.77 3.04
N SER A 149 17.29 5.01 2.70
CA SER A 149 15.98 5.66 2.93
C SER A 149 15.18 5.87 1.64
N ALA A 150 15.45 5.06 0.59
CA ALA A 150 14.70 5.13 -0.67
C ALA A 150 13.24 4.62 -0.54
N GLY A 151 12.82 4.23 0.66
CA GLY A 151 11.53 3.64 0.94
C GLY A 151 11.47 2.12 0.71
N PHE A 152 10.24 1.60 0.82
CA PHE A 152 9.92 0.19 0.66
C PHE A 152 8.91 0.01 -0.46
N ARG A 153 8.96 -1.16 -1.11
CA ARG A 153 7.98 -1.57 -2.11
C ARG A 153 7.53 -2.99 -1.87
N PHE A 154 6.36 -3.35 -2.37
CA PHE A 154 5.94 -4.74 -2.38
C PHE A 154 6.69 -5.56 -3.43
N HIS A 155 7.04 -6.78 -3.04
CA HIS A 155 7.59 -7.80 -3.92
C HIS A 155 6.90 -9.14 -3.62
N GLU A 156 6.72 -9.94 -4.67
CA GLU A 156 6.10 -11.24 -4.57
C GLU A 156 7.18 -12.24 -4.14
N LEU A 157 6.96 -12.89 -3.00
CA LEU A 157 7.85 -13.93 -2.48
C LEU A 157 7.01 -15.09 -1.96
N ALA A 158 7.21 -16.27 -2.56
CA ALA A 158 6.57 -17.52 -2.16
C ALA A 158 5.04 -17.45 -2.05
N GLY A 159 4.38 -16.79 -3.01
CA GLY A 159 2.94 -16.59 -3.06
C GLY A 159 2.44 -15.42 -2.22
N LYS A 160 3.31 -14.67 -1.54
CA LYS A 160 2.91 -13.61 -0.60
C LYS A 160 3.52 -12.26 -0.97
N ALA A 161 2.79 -11.17 -0.71
CA ALA A 161 3.31 -9.84 -0.87
C ALA A 161 4.15 -9.48 0.36
N ARG A 162 5.40 -9.10 0.14
CA ARG A 162 6.38 -8.72 1.18
C ARG A 162 6.90 -7.33 0.89
N LEU A 163 7.01 -6.50 1.91
CA LEU A 163 7.73 -5.23 1.79
C LEU A 163 9.22 -5.51 1.76
N VAL A 164 9.88 -4.98 0.74
CA VAL A 164 11.33 -5.06 0.55
C VAL A 164 11.93 -3.67 0.41
N CYS A 165 13.19 -3.53 0.82
CA CYS A 165 13.97 -2.32 0.56
C CYS A 165 14.07 -2.05 -0.95
N MET A 166 13.81 -0.81 -1.37
CA MET A 166 13.96 -0.42 -2.78
C MET A 166 15.41 -0.44 -3.27
N THR A 167 16.40 -0.36 -2.36
CA THR A 167 17.83 -0.37 -2.68
C THR A 167 18.43 -1.77 -2.71
N CYS A 168 18.29 -2.54 -1.62
CA CYS A 168 18.97 -3.83 -1.47
C CYS A 168 18.04 -5.06 -1.53
N LEU A 169 16.73 -4.86 -1.76
CA LEU A 169 15.72 -5.91 -1.88
C LEU A 169 15.53 -6.82 -0.65
N THR A 170 16.18 -6.51 0.46
CA THR A 170 15.97 -7.23 1.72
C THR A 170 14.55 -7.02 2.24
N VAL A 171 13.92 -8.11 2.66
CA VAL A 171 12.60 -8.08 3.31
C VAL A 171 12.66 -7.27 4.59
N VAL A 172 11.67 -6.41 4.80
CA VAL A 172 11.56 -5.63 6.04
C VAL A 172 11.14 -6.57 7.17
N SER A 173 12.04 -6.79 8.13
CA SER A 173 11.81 -7.63 9.30
C SER A 173 12.43 -7.01 10.56
N SER A 174 11.88 -7.36 11.73
CA SER A 174 12.48 -7.01 13.02
C SER A 174 13.66 -7.91 13.37
N CYS A 175 13.67 -9.15 12.85
CA CYS A 175 14.79 -10.07 12.97
C CYS A 175 15.98 -9.54 12.17
N ARG A 176 17.15 -9.45 12.81
CA ARG A 176 18.41 -9.30 12.08
C ARG A 176 18.70 -10.66 11.46
N GLU A 177 18.81 -10.72 10.13
CA GLU A 177 19.46 -11.87 9.48
C GLU A 177 20.86 -11.99 10.09
N ALA A 178 21.10 -13.09 10.80
CA ALA A 178 22.38 -13.39 11.47
C ALA A 178 23.45 -13.76 10.45
#